data_AF-A0A3N0EFA1-F1
#
_entry.id   AF-A0A3N0EFA1-F1
#
_cell.length_a   1.000
_cell.length_b   1.000
_cell.length_c   1.000
_cell.angle_alpha   90.00
_cell.angle_beta   90.00
_cell.angle_gamma   90.00
#
_symmetry.space_group_name_H-M   'P 1'
#
loop_
_entity.id
_entity.type
_entity.pdbx_description
1 polymer ?
#
loop_
_entity_poly.entity_id
_entity_poly.type
_entity_poly.pdbx_seq_one_letter_code
_entity_poly.pdbx_strand_id
1 'polypeptide(L)'
;MARVRICVFCGSSTGRGDRYVTAARELGTSLARRGIGLVYGGASVGTMGEVANAALDAGGKVTGVIPGQLVERELAHNGVTDLRVVSDMHERKALMAELADGFIALPGGIGTLEELFEVWTWGHLGLHRKPLALLDIEGFYQPLRAFVSHMVGEEFLPTESLDMLLFDSDPASLLERIGHYFPPAPRGEVPDPSVESAARTPSTLDVLAWVHVRHGRMLAARTEGSDLFYLPGGKRQGGESDVAAVVREVKEETSVRLRPESVVPFTVVHEDAHGYPDGTRVRLACFTAEGDGEPTERGEIAELAWLSHAERARCAPGVRLVMDQLAQRGLLE
;
A
#
# COMPACT_ATOMS: atom_id res chain seq x y z
N MET A 1 -6.68 -13.82 -18.69
CA MET A 1 -5.97 -13.03 -17.66
C MET A 1 -6.98 -12.63 -16.60
N ALA A 2 -6.71 -12.90 -15.32
CA ALA A 2 -7.51 -12.34 -14.24
C ALA A 2 -7.38 -10.81 -14.30
N ARG A 3 -8.50 -10.10 -14.49
CA ARG A 3 -8.52 -8.63 -14.49
C ARG A 3 -8.63 -8.16 -13.05
N VAL A 4 -7.71 -7.29 -12.63
CA VAL A 4 -7.75 -6.62 -11.32
C VAL A 4 -9.08 -5.88 -11.17
N ARG A 5 -9.70 -5.97 -10.00
CA ARG A 5 -10.95 -5.26 -9.67
C ARG A 5 -10.79 -4.42 -8.42
N ILE A 6 -11.31 -3.20 -8.45
CA ILE A 6 -11.35 -2.33 -7.28
C ILE A 6 -12.81 -2.14 -6.86
N CYS A 7 -13.08 -2.40 -5.59
CA CYS A 7 -14.37 -2.09 -4.99
C CYS A 7 -14.38 -0.62 -4.54
N VAL A 8 -15.38 0.13 -4.99
CA VAL A 8 -15.56 1.53 -4.62
C VAL A 8 -16.76 1.69 -3.69
N PHE A 9 -16.51 2.14 -2.46
CA PHE A 9 -17.53 2.59 -1.52
C PHE A 9 -17.76 4.08 -1.74
N CYS A 10 -19.01 4.49 -1.91
CA CYS A 10 -19.34 5.87 -2.25
C CYS A 10 -20.79 6.23 -1.87
N GLY A 11 -21.10 7.53 -1.86
CA GLY A 11 -22.40 8.02 -1.44
C GLY A 11 -23.54 7.77 -2.44
N SER A 12 -24.74 7.51 -1.91
CA SER A 12 -26.01 7.57 -2.68
C SER A 12 -26.46 9.01 -2.98
N SER A 13 -25.75 10.00 -2.42
CA SER A 13 -25.91 11.43 -2.71
C SER A 13 -24.67 11.97 -3.44
N THR A 14 -24.83 13.07 -4.16
CA THR A 14 -23.73 13.82 -4.80
C THR A 14 -22.95 14.70 -3.81
N GLY A 15 -23.44 14.84 -2.58
CA GLY A 15 -22.88 15.76 -1.59
C GLY A 15 -23.14 17.22 -1.95
N ARG A 16 -22.35 18.14 -1.40
CA ARG A 16 -22.49 19.58 -1.64
C ARG A 16 -21.50 20.06 -2.71
N GLY A 17 -22.01 20.33 -3.91
CA GLY A 17 -21.24 20.87 -5.04
C GLY A 17 -20.62 19.78 -5.92
N ASP A 18 -20.08 20.21 -7.07
CA ASP A 18 -19.74 19.30 -8.18
C ASP A 18 -18.42 18.55 -8.00
N ARG A 19 -17.61 18.91 -6.99
CA ARG A 19 -16.27 18.33 -6.77
C ARG A 19 -16.29 16.81 -6.56
N TYR A 20 -17.26 16.29 -5.80
CA TYR A 20 -17.34 14.86 -5.52
C TYR A 20 -17.84 14.07 -6.72
N VAL A 21 -18.75 14.66 -7.49
CA VAL A 21 -19.21 14.12 -8.78
C VAL A 21 -18.05 14.07 -9.77
N THR A 22 -17.28 15.15 -9.86
CA THR A 22 -16.10 15.24 -10.73
C THR A 22 -15.07 14.17 -10.36
N ALA A 23 -14.73 14.05 -9.09
CA ALA A 23 -13.79 13.03 -8.64
C ALA A 23 -14.28 11.60 -8.86
N ALA A 24 -15.59 11.34 -8.68
CA ALA A 24 -16.20 10.05 -8.98
C ALA A 24 -16.07 9.70 -10.48
N ARG A 25 -16.32 10.66 -11.37
CA ARG A 25 -16.15 10.48 -12.82
C ARG A 25 -14.70 10.25 -13.22
N GLU A 26 -13.79 11.02 -12.66
CA GLU A 26 -12.35 10.89 -12.90
C GLU A 26 -11.82 9.52 -12.43
N LEU A 27 -12.24 9.06 -11.25
CA LEU A 27 -11.89 7.74 -10.74
C LEU A 27 -12.44 6.62 -11.65
N GLY A 28 -13.73 6.68 -12.00
CA GLY A 28 -14.35 5.68 -12.88
C GLY A 28 -13.66 5.59 -14.25
N THR A 29 -13.39 6.75 -14.85
CA THR A 29 -12.64 6.85 -16.12
C THR A 29 -11.23 6.28 -15.99
N SER A 30 -10.54 6.58 -14.89
CA SER A 30 -9.15 6.15 -14.66
C SER A 30 -9.03 4.65 -14.46
N LEU A 31 -9.96 4.04 -13.72
CA LEU A 31 -10.06 2.59 -13.57
C LEU A 31 -10.20 1.90 -14.94
N ALA A 32 -11.17 2.35 -15.74
CA ALA A 32 -11.45 1.78 -17.06
C ALA A 32 -10.25 1.90 -18.02
N ARG A 33 -9.60 3.08 -18.08
CA ARG A 33 -8.42 3.32 -18.92
C ARG A 33 -7.22 2.45 -18.54
N ARG A 34 -7.11 2.07 -17.26
CA ARG A 34 -6.07 1.16 -16.75
C ARG A 34 -6.46 -0.32 -16.88
N GLY A 35 -7.63 -0.62 -17.46
CA GLY A 35 -8.13 -2.00 -17.59
C GLY A 35 -8.58 -2.64 -16.29
N ILE A 36 -8.79 -1.83 -15.24
CA ILE A 36 -9.23 -2.26 -13.91
C ILE A 36 -10.76 -2.30 -13.89
N GLY A 37 -11.32 -3.40 -13.39
CA GLY A 37 -12.77 -3.55 -13.22
C GLY A 37 -13.28 -2.80 -11.99
N LEU A 38 -14.48 -2.26 -12.06
CA LEU A 38 -15.18 -1.63 -10.93
C LEU A 38 -16.13 -2.64 -10.27
N VAL A 39 -16.04 -2.78 -8.96
CA VAL A 39 -17.06 -3.42 -8.10
C VAL A 39 -17.68 -2.32 -7.24
N TYR A 40 -19.00 -2.30 -7.08
CA TYR A 40 -19.63 -1.27 -6.24
C TYR A 40 -21.05 -1.68 -5.79
N GLY A 41 -21.72 -0.79 -5.07
CA GLY A 41 -23.01 -0.99 -4.43
C GLY A 41 -24.25 -1.13 -5.31
N GLY A 42 -24.14 -1.05 -6.64
CA GLY A 42 -25.22 -1.38 -7.57
C GLY A 42 -26.30 -0.31 -7.83
N ALA A 43 -26.23 0.85 -7.17
CA ALA A 43 -27.19 1.95 -7.35
C ALA A 43 -26.82 2.91 -8.50
N SER A 44 -27.79 3.54 -9.14
CA SER A 44 -27.56 4.48 -10.26
C SER A 44 -27.58 5.96 -9.86
N VAL A 45 -27.57 6.26 -8.56
CA VAL A 45 -27.71 7.63 -8.01
C VAL A 45 -26.45 8.09 -7.29
N GLY A 46 -26.35 9.41 -7.05
CA GLY A 46 -25.24 9.99 -6.29
C GLY A 46 -23.88 9.75 -6.93
N THR A 47 -22.83 9.77 -6.12
CA THR A 47 -21.48 9.46 -6.62
C THR A 47 -21.33 7.99 -7.06
N MET A 48 -22.18 7.08 -6.56
CA MET A 48 -22.32 5.71 -7.05
C MET A 48 -22.67 5.63 -8.54
N GLY A 49 -23.70 6.37 -8.99
CA GLY A 49 -24.06 6.42 -10.40
C GLY A 49 -22.96 7.04 -11.26
N GLU A 50 -22.32 8.10 -10.77
CA GLU A 50 -21.31 8.86 -11.50
C GLU A 50 -20.03 8.05 -11.74
N VAL A 51 -19.53 7.32 -10.74
CA VAL A 51 -18.35 6.45 -10.91
C VAL A 51 -18.65 5.27 -11.84
N ALA A 52 -19.84 4.68 -11.74
CA ALA A 52 -20.25 3.57 -12.58
C ALA A 52 -20.41 3.98 -14.05
N ASN A 53 -21.13 5.07 -14.32
CA ASN A 53 -21.34 5.57 -15.67
C ASN A 53 -20.03 5.98 -16.33
N ALA A 54 -19.16 6.73 -15.62
CA ALA A 54 -17.88 7.14 -16.19
C ALA A 54 -16.97 5.95 -16.52
N ALA A 55 -17.00 4.90 -15.70
CA ALA A 55 -16.27 3.66 -16.01
C ALA A 55 -16.84 2.95 -17.25
N LEU A 56 -18.17 2.88 -17.39
CA LEU A 56 -18.83 2.29 -18.57
C LEU A 56 -18.55 3.09 -19.85
N ASP A 57 -18.68 4.41 -19.80
CA ASP A 57 -18.45 5.32 -20.93
C ASP A 57 -17.01 5.24 -21.44
N ALA A 58 -16.05 4.95 -20.54
CA ALA A 58 -14.65 4.71 -20.87
C ALA A 58 -14.35 3.26 -21.31
N GLY A 59 -15.37 2.41 -21.50
CA GLY A 59 -15.24 1.01 -21.95
C GLY A 59 -14.87 0.01 -20.86
N GLY A 60 -14.98 0.40 -19.59
CA GLY A 60 -14.70 -0.41 -18.42
C GLY A 60 -15.72 -1.52 -18.18
N LYS A 61 -15.40 -2.40 -17.21
CA LYS A 61 -16.31 -3.46 -16.75
C LYS A 61 -16.78 -3.13 -15.35
N VAL A 62 -18.09 -3.05 -15.15
CA VAL A 62 -18.70 -2.65 -13.87
C VAL A 62 -19.57 -3.78 -13.33
N THR A 63 -19.30 -4.19 -12.09
CA THR A 63 -20.09 -5.16 -11.32
C THR A 63 -20.79 -4.47 -10.17
N GLY A 64 -22.12 -4.47 -10.16
CA GLY A 64 -22.93 -3.95 -9.07
C GLY A 64 -23.44 -5.08 -8.18
N VAL A 65 -23.43 -4.88 -6.86
CA VAL A 65 -24.03 -5.82 -5.90
C VAL A 65 -25.06 -5.10 -5.04
N ILE A 66 -26.32 -5.53 -5.11
CA ILE A 66 -27.44 -4.86 -4.45
C ILE A 66 -28.38 -5.88 -3.78
N PRO A 67 -28.86 -5.64 -2.56
CA PRO A 67 -29.88 -6.50 -1.95
C PRO A 67 -31.21 -6.34 -2.69
N GLY A 68 -31.97 -7.43 -2.82
CA GLY A 68 -33.28 -7.41 -3.51
C GLY A 68 -34.24 -6.35 -2.98
N GLN A 69 -34.22 -6.11 -1.67
CA GLN A 69 -35.06 -5.11 -0.99
C GLN A 69 -34.70 -3.65 -1.34
N LEU A 70 -33.51 -3.42 -1.89
CA LEU A 70 -33.00 -2.08 -2.23
C LEU A 70 -33.07 -1.75 -3.71
N VAL A 71 -33.45 -2.71 -4.56
CA VAL A 71 -33.46 -2.55 -6.02
C VAL A 71 -34.31 -1.35 -6.46
N GLU A 72 -35.53 -1.24 -5.96
CA GLU A 72 -36.42 -0.12 -6.30
C GLU A 72 -36.05 1.14 -5.50
N ARG A 73 -35.69 0.98 -4.22
CA ARG A 73 -35.46 2.11 -3.31
C ARG A 73 -34.20 2.92 -3.63
N GLU A 74 -33.12 2.23 -4.00
CA GLU A 74 -31.81 2.84 -4.31
C GLU A 74 -31.59 2.96 -5.83
N LEU A 75 -32.61 2.69 -6.64
CA LEU A 75 -32.58 2.74 -8.10
C LEU A 75 -31.43 1.91 -8.68
N ALA A 76 -31.62 0.59 -8.75
CA ALA A 76 -30.62 -0.33 -9.29
C ALA A 76 -30.14 0.06 -10.70
N HIS A 77 -28.84 -0.01 -10.91
CA HIS A 77 -28.21 0.37 -12.17
C HIS A 77 -28.26 -0.76 -13.20
N ASN A 78 -29.37 -0.88 -13.92
CA ASN A 78 -29.56 -1.94 -14.92
C ASN A 78 -28.60 -1.88 -16.13
N GLY A 79 -27.88 -0.76 -16.32
CA GLY A 79 -26.88 -0.59 -17.39
C GLY A 79 -25.47 -1.12 -17.08
N VAL A 80 -25.20 -1.68 -15.89
CA VAL A 80 -23.86 -2.21 -15.57
C VAL A 80 -23.56 -3.52 -16.32
N THR A 81 -22.29 -3.93 -16.36
CA THR A 81 -21.90 -5.16 -17.05
C THR A 81 -22.43 -6.42 -16.36
N ASP A 82 -22.44 -6.43 -15.03
CA ASP A 82 -22.90 -7.54 -14.20
C ASP A 82 -23.60 -6.98 -12.96
N LEU A 83 -24.90 -7.24 -12.82
CA LEU A 83 -25.68 -6.81 -11.65
C LEU A 83 -26.07 -8.04 -10.83
N ARG A 84 -25.58 -8.12 -9.60
CA ARG A 84 -25.82 -9.24 -8.69
C ARG A 84 -26.80 -8.82 -7.60
N VAL A 85 -27.95 -9.48 -7.60
CA VAL A 85 -28.97 -9.29 -6.57
C VAL A 85 -28.75 -10.32 -5.47
N VAL A 86 -28.64 -9.86 -4.23
CA VAL A 86 -28.38 -10.70 -3.04
C VAL A 86 -29.51 -10.59 -2.02
N SER A 87 -29.49 -11.46 -1.01
CA SER A 87 -30.57 -11.61 -0.04
C SER A 87 -30.58 -10.49 1.00
N ASP A 88 -29.41 -10.07 1.46
CA ASP A 88 -29.25 -9.09 2.53
C ASP A 88 -27.96 -8.24 2.41
N MET A 89 -27.76 -7.34 3.36
CA MET A 89 -26.60 -6.43 3.41
C MET A 89 -25.27 -7.14 3.73
N HIS A 90 -25.29 -8.24 4.49
CA HIS A 90 -24.07 -8.98 4.82
C HIS A 90 -23.56 -9.73 3.59
N GLU A 91 -24.46 -10.43 2.88
CA GLU A 91 -24.14 -11.12 1.63
C GLU A 91 -23.62 -10.11 0.58
N ARG A 92 -24.23 -8.91 0.54
CA ARG A 92 -23.78 -7.82 -0.34
C ARG A 92 -22.32 -7.44 -0.09
N LYS A 93 -21.95 -7.13 1.16
CA LYS A 93 -20.59 -6.70 1.51
C LYS A 93 -19.58 -7.84 1.35
N ALA A 94 -19.94 -9.06 1.76
CA ALA A 94 -19.11 -10.24 1.59
C ALA A 94 -18.79 -10.49 0.10
N LEU A 95 -19.79 -10.45 -0.77
CA LEU A 95 -19.59 -10.64 -2.20
C LEU A 95 -18.79 -9.49 -2.84
N MET A 96 -19.05 -8.23 -2.45
CA MET A 96 -18.24 -7.10 -2.90
C MET A 96 -16.77 -7.27 -2.52
N ALA A 97 -16.50 -7.68 -1.28
CA ALA A 97 -15.16 -7.93 -0.78
C ALA A 97 -14.48 -9.13 -1.45
N GLU A 98 -15.22 -10.21 -1.74
CA GLU A 98 -14.72 -11.38 -2.46
C GLU A 98 -14.25 -11.01 -3.87
N LEU A 99 -15.05 -10.23 -4.60
CA LEU A 99 -14.79 -9.84 -5.98
C LEU A 99 -13.65 -8.83 -6.16
N ALA A 100 -13.32 -8.11 -5.10
CA ALA A 100 -12.35 -7.02 -5.13
C ALA A 100 -10.92 -7.52 -4.90
N ASP A 101 -9.95 -6.88 -5.54
CA ASP A 101 -8.52 -7.00 -5.24
C ASP A 101 -8.01 -5.83 -4.39
N GLY A 102 -8.83 -4.79 -4.21
CA GLY A 102 -8.55 -3.58 -3.44
C GLY A 102 -9.80 -2.73 -3.24
N PHE A 103 -9.73 -1.77 -2.32
CA PHE A 103 -10.85 -0.93 -1.90
C PHE A 103 -10.52 0.56 -2.02
N ILE A 104 -11.47 1.35 -2.52
CA ILE A 104 -11.41 2.82 -2.50
C ILE A 104 -12.69 3.36 -1.87
N ALA A 105 -12.57 4.28 -0.93
CA ALA A 105 -13.68 5.08 -0.42
C ALA A 105 -13.66 6.47 -1.06
N LEU A 106 -14.73 6.82 -1.79
CA LEU A 106 -15.05 8.19 -2.17
C LEU A 106 -15.88 8.86 -1.06
N PRO A 107 -15.89 10.20 -0.97
CA PRO A 107 -16.73 10.93 -0.03
C PRO A 107 -18.18 10.43 -0.02
N GLY A 108 -18.67 10.15 1.19
CA GLY A 108 -19.92 9.44 1.41
C GLY A 108 -20.41 9.55 2.85
N GLY A 109 -21.57 8.95 3.12
CA GLY A 109 -22.23 8.99 4.42
C GLY A 109 -21.85 7.82 5.33
N ILE A 110 -22.72 7.54 6.30
CA ILE A 110 -22.53 6.45 7.26
C ILE A 110 -22.40 5.07 6.60
N GLY A 111 -23.07 4.82 5.48
CA GLY A 111 -22.95 3.55 4.76
C GLY A 111 -21.56 3.34 4.17
N THR A 112 -20.98 4.38 3.58
CA THR A 112 -19.61 4.36 3.07
C THR A 112 -18.59 4.14 4.19
N LEU A 113 -18.80 4.77 5.35
CA LEU A 113 -17.94 4.55 6.50
C LEU A 113 -18.09 3.13 7.06
N GLU A 114 -19.31 2.62 7.16
CA GLU A 114 -19.59 1.26 7.63
C GLU A 114 -18.88 0.21 6.75
N GLU A 115 -19.00 0.32 5.43
CA GLU A 115 -18.30 -0.53 4.47
C GLU A 115 -16.77 -0.41 4.60
N LEU A 116 -16.25 0.82 4.72
CA LEU A 116 -14.82 1.07 4.90
C LEU A 116 -14.29 0.46 6.21
N PHE A 117 -14.94 0.72 7.34
CA PHE A 117 -14.51 0.23 8.65
C PHE A 117 -14.60 -1.29 8.74
N GLU A 118 -15.57 -1.92 8.08
CA GLU A 118 -15.67 -3.38 8.03
C GLU A 118 -14.45 -4.01 7.34
N VAL A 119 -14.14 -3.60 6.11
CA VAL A 119 -12.97 -4.15 5.40
C VAL A 119 -11.66 -3.71 6.05
N TRP A 120 -11.60 -2.53 6.66
CA TRP A 120 -10.42 -2.12 7.40
C TRP A 120 -10.20 -2.97 8.64
N THR A 121 -11.28 -3.30 9.37
CA THR A 121 -11.22 -4.22 10.51
C THR A 121 -10.78 -5.62 10.06
N TRP A 122 -11.29 -6.13 8.93
CA TRP A 122 -10.86 -7.42 8.39
C TRP A 122 -9.39 -7.42 8.00
N GLY A 123 -8.90 -6.35 7.37
CA GLY A 123 -7.49 -6.17 7.10
C GLY A 123 -6.64 -6.10 8.38
N HIS A 124 -7.11 -5.37 9.39
CA HIS A 124 -6.46 -5.27 10.70
C HIS A 124 -6.35 -6.64 11.40
N LEU A 125 -7.38 -7.47 11.27
CA LEU A 125 -7.43 -8.84 11.77
C LEU A 125 -6.67 -9.85 10.89
N GLY A 126 -6.07 -9.41 9.77
CA GLY A 126 -5.32 -10.28 8.86
C GLY A 126 -6.19 -11.17 7.96
N LEU A 127 -7.51 -10.96 7.91
CA LEU A 127 -8.44 -11.75 7.08
C LEU A 127 -8.28 -11.48 5.58
N HIS A 128 -7.66 -10.35 5.22
CA HIS A 128 -7.22 -10.10 3.86
C HIS A 128 -6.00 -9.17 3.81
N ARG A 129 -5.39 -9.10 2.62
CA ARG A 129 -4.18 -8.33 2.33
C ARG A 129 -4.36 -7.24 1.27
N LYS A 130 -5.62 -6.94 0.96
CA LYS A 130 -6.05 -6.03 -0.12
C LYS A 130 -5.81 -4.57 0.29
N PRO A 131 -5.34 -3.68 -0.60
CA PRO A 131 -5.20 -2.25 -0.33
C PRO A 131 -6.51 -1.56 0.05
N LEU A 132 -6.42 -0.57 0.94
CA LEU A 132 -7.51 0.31 1.33
C LEU A 132 -7.09 1.75 1.10
N ALA A 133 -7.88 2.47 0.32
CA ALA A 133 -7.58 3.83 -0.07
C ALA A 133 -8.79 4.74 0.13
N LEU A 134 -8.53 6.00 0.49
CA LEU A 134 -9.53 7.05 0.63
C LEU A 134 -9.16 8.17 -0.34
N LEU A 135 -10.08 8.50 -1.25
CA LEU A 135 -9.90 9.62 -2.15
C LEU A 135 -10.33 10.91 -1.43
N ASP A 136 -9.34 11.65 -0.93
CA ASP A 136 -9.52 12.78 -0.01
C ASP A 136 -9.76 14.10 -0.74
N ILE A 137 -10.97 14.25 -1.28
CA ILE A 137 -11.39 15.43 -2.04
C ILE A 137 -11.60 16.62 -1.10
N GLU A 138 -10.78 17.65 -1.28
CA GLU A 138 -10.79 18.89 -0.48
C GLU A 138 -10.70 18.63 1.03
N GLY A 139 -9.99 17.56 1.43
CA GLY A 139 -9.81 17.22 2.83
C GLY A 139 -11.05 16.63 3.52
N PHE A 140 -11.99 16.07 2.76
CA PHE A 140 -13.19 15.41 3.30
C PHE A 140 -12.89 14.40 4.41
N TYR A 141 -11.80 13.63 4.28
CA TYR A 141 -11.38 12.61 5.23
C TYR A 141 -10.37 13.11 6.28
N GLN A 142 -9.96 14.37 6.26
CA GLN A 142 -9.05 14.92 7.27
C GLN A 142 -9.60 14.81 8.70
N PRO A 143 -10.90 15.07 8.96
CA PRO A 143 -11.47 14.84 10.29
C PRO A 143 -11.43 13.36 10.71
N LEU A 144 -11.68 12.44 9.77
CA LEU A 144 -11.59 11.00 10.03
C LEU A 144 -10.15 10.60 10.36
N ARG A 145 -9.18 11.10 9.59
CA ARG A 145 -7.74 10.86 9.82
C ARG A 145 -7.32 11.35 11.20
N ALA A 146 -7.73 12.56 11.57
CA ALA A 146 -7.46 13.11 12.90
C ALA A 146 -8.09 12.28 14.03
N PHE A 147 -9.33 11.79 13.83
CA PHE A 147 -10.00 10.91 14.80
C PHE A 147 -9.29 9.56 14.97
N VAL A 148 -8.84 8.94 13.87
CA VAL A 148 -8.04 7.72 13.93
C VAL A 148 -6.67 7.98 14.57
N SER A 149 -5.99 9.09 14.23
CA SER A 149 -4.75 9.48 14.90
C SER A 149 -4.93 9.64 16.41
N HIS A 150 -6.08 10.15 16.85
CA HIS A 150 -6.41 10.20 18.27
C HIS A 150 -6.59 8.80 18.87
N MET A 151 -7.28 7.87 18.19
CA MET A 151 -7.37 6.47 18.65
C MET A 151 -6.00 5.80 18.80
N VAL A 152 -5.05 6.13 17.91
CA VAL A 152 -3.66 5.66 18.01
C VAL A 152 -2.96 6.28 19.22
N GLY A 153 -3.11 7.59 19.42
CA GLY A 153 -2.54 8.29 20.59
C GLY A 153 -3.11 7.82 21.93
N GLU A 154 -4.37 7.39 21.95
CA GLU A 154 -5.05 6.77 23.10
C GLU A 154 -4.85 5.25 23.18
N GLU A 155 -3.97 4.68 22.35
CA GLU A 155 -3.59 3.26 22.34
C GLU A 155 -4.72 2.26 22.02
N PHE A 156 -5.87 2.72 21.51
CA PHE A 156 -6.94 1.85 21.02
C PHE A 156 -6.61 1.21 19.66
N LEU A 157 -5.70 1.82 18.90
CA LEU A 157 -5.22 1.32 17.62
C LEU A 157 -3.70 1.37 17.55
N PRO A 158 -3.04 0.36 16.95
CA PRO A 158 -1.65 0.52 16.54
C PRO A 158 -1.51 1.57 15.45
N THR A 159 -0.34 2.20 15.37
CA THR A 159 0.04 3.07 14.24
C THR A 159 -0.07 2.32 12.91
N GLU A 160 0.29 1.03 12.89
CA GLU A 160 0.21 0.18 11.71
C GLU A 160 -1.21 0.08 11.14
N SER A 161 -2.26 0.18 11.98
CA SER A 161 -3.65 0.23 11.49
C SER A 161 -3.92 1.49 10.68
N LEU A 162 -3.40 2.63 11.11
CA LEU A 162 -3.54 3.89 10.39
C LEU A 162 -2.75 3.85 9.07
N ASP A 163 -1.57 3.22 9.06
CA ASP A 163 -0.74 3.07 7.86
C ASP A 163 -1.36 2.17 6.78
N MET A 164 -2.34 1.33 7.15
CA MET A 164 -3.13 0.57 6.17
C MET A 164 -3.97 1.44 5.25
N LEU A 165 -4.33 2.65 5.70
CA LEU A 165 -5.20 3.56 4.97
C LEU A 165 -4.36 4.51 4.09
N LEU A 166 -4.44 4.31 2.79
CA LEU A 166 -3.86 5.24 1.82
C LEU A 166 -4.77 6.46 1.66
N PHE A 167 -4.22 7.66 1.78
CA PHE A 167 -4.92 8.90 1.49
C PHE A 167 -4.25 9.59 0.31
N ASP A 168 -5.06 10.01 -0.66
CA ASP A 168 -4.62 10.81 -1.80
C ASP A 168 -5.80 11.63 -2.31
N SER A 169 -5.56 12.83 -2.84
CA SER A 169 -6.60 13.68 -3.41
C SER A 169 -6.76 13.50 -4.93
N ASP A 170 -5.82 12.81 -5.58
CA ASP A 170 -5.82 12.59 -7.02
C ASP A 170 -6.10 11.11 -7.37
N PRO A 171 -7.11 10.81 -8.22
CA PRO A 171 -7.42 9.43 -8.59
C PRO A 171 -6.29 8.66 -9.27
N ALA A 172 -5.47 9.32 -10.10
CA ALA A 172 -4.40 8.64 -10.82
C ALA A 172 -3.25 8.25 -9.88
N SER A 173 -2.81 9.20 -9.04
CA SER A 173 -1.84 8.97 -7.96
C SER A 173 -2.32 7.88 -6.99
N LEU A 174 -3.59 7.94 -6.57
CA LEU A 174 -4.18 6.94 -5.67
C LEU A 174 -4.09 5.52 -6.27
N LEU A 175 -4.42 5.36 -7.55
CA LEU A 175 -4.37 4.07 -8.24
C LEU A 175 -2.94 3.54 -8.42
N GLU A 176 -1.96 4.42 -8.60
CA GLU A 176 -0.54 4.03 -8.61
C GLU A 176 -0.11 3.52 -7.24
N ARG A 177 -0.46 4.23 -6.17
CA ARG A 177 -0.16 3.82 -4.80
C ARG A 177 -0.81 2.48 -4.42
N ILE A 178 -2.03 2.24 -4.88
CA ILE A 178 -2.72 0.94 -4.73
C ILE A 178 -1.92 -0.18 -5.41
N GLY A 179 -1.39 0.07 -6.61
CA GLY A 179 -0.54 -0.89 -7.33
C GLY A 179 0.79 -1.20 -6.64
N HIS A 180 1.22 -0.34 -5.73
CA HIS A 180 2.45 -0.48 -4.94
C HIS A 180 2.19 -0.81 -3.45
N TYR A 181 0.94 -1.12 -3.08
CA TYR A 181 0.57 -1.38 -1.69
C TYR A 181 1.08 -2.73 -1.21
N PHE A 182 1.59 -2.75 0.03
CA PHE A 182 1.87 -3.97 0.78
C PHE A 182 1.26 -3.84 2.18
N PRO A 183 0.49 -4.83 2.63
CA PRO A 183 -0.13 -4.77 3.94
C PRO A 183 0.92 -4.89 5.05
N PRO A 184 0.67 -4.28 6.23
CA PRO A 184 1.49 -4.51 7.42
C PRO A 184 1.49 -5.99 7.81
N ALA A 185 2.51 -6.42 8.57
CA ALA A 185 2.60 -7.79 9.05
C ALA A 185 1.37 -8.15 9.92
N PRO A 186 0.83 -9.38 9.84
CA PRO A 186 -0.29 -9.78 10.68
C PRO A 186 0.05 -9.61 12.16
N ARG A 187 -0.89 -9.12 12.97
CA ARG A 187 -0.77 -9.23 14.42
C ARG A 187 -0.83 -10.72 14.81
N GLY A 188 0.02 -11.10 15.74
CA GLY A 188 0.07 -12.45 16.29
C GLY A 188 -1.31 -12.93 16.71
N GLU A 189 -1.62 -14.17 16.33
CA GLU A 189 -2.79 -14.92 16.81
C GLU A 189 -2.90 -14.77 18.34
N VAL A 190 -4.09 -14.46 18.84
CA VAL A 190 -4.40 -14.69 20.25
C VAL A 190 -4.32 -16.20 20.45
N PRO A 191 -3.38 -16.73 21.27
CA PRO A 191 -3.30 -18.16 21.47
C PRO A 191 -4.59 -18.65 22.11
N ASP A 192 -5.21 -19.66 21.51
CA ASP A 192 -6.14 -20.52 22.23
C ASP A 192 -5.37 -21.11 23.44
N PRO A 193 -5.80 -20.86 24.68
CA PRO A 193 -5.10 -21.37 25.87
C PRO A 193 -5.08 -22.91 25.96
N SER A 194 -5.71 -23.61 25.00
CA SER A 194 -5.72 -25.07 24.94
C SER A 194 -4.72 -25.73 23.98
N VAL A 195 -3.83 -24.97 23.32
CA VAL A 195 -2.82 -25.55 22.40
C VAL A 195 -1.40 -25.19 22.80
N GLU A 196 -0.84 -25.91 23.77
CA GLU A 196 0.61 -26.09 23.87
C GLU A 196 1.10 -26.96 22.71
N SER A 197 1.72 -26.37 21.68
CA SER A 197 2.67 -27.07 20.83
C SER A 197 3.54 -26.10 20.02
N ALA A 198 4.83 -26.36 20.02
CA ALA A 198 5.89 -25.53 19.49
C ALA A 198 5.79 -25.25 17.98
N ALA A 199 5.57 -23.98 17.62
CA ALA A 199 6.06 -23.39 16.38
C ALA A 199 6.35 -21.90 16.64
N ARG A 200 7.62 -21.52 16.68
CA ARG A 200 8.04 -20.12 16.77
C ARG A 200 7.59 -19.41 15.49
N THR A 201 6.66 -18.46 15.60
CA THR A 201 6.31 -17.56 14.50
C THR A 201 7.56 -16.80 14.06
N PRO A 202 7.89 -16.76 12.76
CA PRO A 202 9.10 -16.10 12.29
C PRO A 202 9.04 -14.59 12.55
N SER A 203 10.03 -14.05 13.28
CA SER A 203 10.20 -12.62 13.46
C SER A 203 10.50 -11.97 12.10
N THR A 204 9.77 -10.91 11.75
CA THR A 204 10.03 -10.14 10.52
C THR A 204 10.79 -8.87 10.89
N LEU A 205 11.98 -8.70 10.33
CA LEU A 205 12.78 -7.49 10.39
C LEU A 205 12.35 -6.55 9.28
N ASP A 206 11.95 -5.34 9.64
CA ASP A 206 11.61 -4.30 8.66
C ASP A 206 12.74 -3.27 8.58
N VAL A 207 13.37 -3.18 7.40
CA VAL A 207 14.58 -2.39 7.15
C VAL A 207 14.32 -1.47 5.95
N LEU A 208 14.72 -0.21 6.06
CA LEU A 208 14.66 0.76 4.97
C LEU A 208 16.06 0.95 4.41
N ALA A 209 16.17 1.04 3.09
CA ALA A 209 17.45 1.12 2.40
C ALA A 209 17.43 2.15 1.28
N TRP A 210 18.57 2.80 1.07
CA TRP A 210 18.79 3.70 -0.04
C TRP A 210 19.44 2.98 -1.22
N VAL A 211 18.79 3.05 -2.36
CA VAL A 211 19.30 2.55 -3.64
C VAL A 211 19.92 3.73 -4.38
N HIS A 212 21.25 3.71 -4.47
CA HIS A 212 22.00 4.71 -5.20
C HIS A 212 22.80 4.05 -6.31
N VAL A 213 22.59 4.52 -7.54
CA VAL A 213 23.26 3.98 -8.73
C VAL A 213 23.95 5.11 -9.47
N ARG A 214 25.22 4.88 -9.82
CA ARG A 214 26.06 5.83 -10.55
C ARG A 214 26.91 5.06 -11.55
N HIS A 215 26.91 5.51 -12.81
CA HIS A 215 27.67 4.90 -13.91
C HIS A 215 27.48 3.37 -14.00
N GLY A 216 26.22 2.92 -13.93
CA GLY A 216 25.87 1.49 -14.04
C GLY A 216 26.26 0.64 -12.81
N ARG A 217 26.66 1.25 -11.69
CA ARG A 217 27.04 0.56 -10.45
C ARG A 217 26.23 1.04 -9.25
N MET A 218 25.89 0.12 -8.36
CA MET A 218 25.12 0.39 -7.15
C MET A 218 26.05 0.57 -5.96
N LEU A 219 25.80 1.60 -5.15
CA LEU A 219 26.46 1.78 -3.88
C LEU A 219 26.00 0.69 -2.89
N ALA A 220 26.96 0.03 -2.27
CA ALA A 220 26.72 -0.96 -1.23
C ALA A 220 27.68 -0.72 -0.06
N ALA A 221 27.24 -1.06 1.15
CA ALA A 221 27.98 -0.86 2.38
C ALA A 221 28.19 -2.19 3.10
N ARG A 222 29.29 -2.30 3.83
CA ARG A 222 29.63 -3.47 4.61
C ARG A 222 30.12 -3.05 5.99
N THR A 223 29.53 -3.62 7.03
CA THR A 223 29.93 -3.39 8.42
C THR A 223 31.13 -4.24 8.81
N GLU A 224 31.84 -3.82 9.85
CA GLU A 224 32.97 -4.58 10.37
C GLU A 224 32.52 -5.98 10.86
N GLY A 225 33.14 -7.04 10.33
CA GLY A 225 32.80 -8.43 10.65
C GLY A 225 31.72 -9.07 9.76
N SER A 226 31.15 -8.34 8.79
CA SER A 226 30.31 -8.92 7.74
C SER A 226 31.12 -9.31 6.50
N ASP A 227 30.86 -10.50 5.95
CA ASP A 227 31.43 -10.92 4.66
C ASP A 227 30.66 -10.38 3.45
N LEU A 228 29.40 -9.97 3.65
CA LEU A 228 28.49 -9.55 2.59
C LEU A 228 28.23 -8.04 2.62
N PHE A 229 27.97 -7.49 1.44
CA PHE A 229 27.50 -6.13 1.24
C PHE A 229 25.97 -6.02 1.39
N TYR A 230 25.54 -4.93 2.01
CA TYR A 230 24.15 -4.52 2.16
C TYR A 230 23.93 -3.16 1.47
N LEU A 231 22.69 -2.70 1.41
CA LEU A 231 22.39 -1.31 1.04
C LEU A 231 22.51 -0.42 2.28
N PRO A 232 23.02 0.82 2.15
CA PRO A 232 22.96 1.77 3.24
C PRO A 232 21.53 1.97 3.75
N GLY A 233 21.32 1.87 5.05
CA GLY A 233 20.00 1.93 5.65
C GLY A 233 19.84 1.07 6.90
N GLY A 234 18.70 1.24 7.58
CA GLY A 234 18.47 0.60 8.88
C GLY A 234 16.99 0.55 9.26
N LYS A 235 16.72 0.41 10.55
CA LYS A 235 15.36 0.25 11.08
C LYS A 235 14.78 1.59 11.48
N ARG A 236 13.45 1.70 11.48
CA ARG A 236 12.77 2.85 12.09
C ARG A 236 13.09 2.94 13.58
N GLN A 237 13.26 4.16 14.06
CA GLN A 237 13.45 4.50 15.47
C GLN A 237 12.32 5.44 15.91
N GLY A 238 11.79 5.22 17.11
CA GLY A 238 10.90 6.19 17.79
C GLY A 238 9.67 6.65 17.00
N GLY A 239 9.05 5.78 16.19
CA GLY A 239 7.84 6.10 15.42
C GLY A 239 8.07 7.08 14.26
N GLU A 240 9.32 7.26 13.81
CA GLU A 240 9.64 8.12 12.68
C GLU A 240 9.06 7.58 11.35
N SER A 241 8.89 8.48 10.37
CA SER A 241 8.44 8.11 9.03
C SER A 241 9.54 7.39 8.23
N ASP A 242 9.15 6.67 7.17
CA ASP A 242 10.08 5.99 6.26
C ASP A 242 11.15 6.93 5.70
N VAL A 243 10.71 8.13 5.30
CA VAL A 243 11.59 9.18 4.77
C VAL A 243 12.56 9.64 5.86
N ALA A 244 12.08 9.89 7.07
CA ALA A 244 12.94 10.31 8.18
C ALA A 244 13.97 9.25 8.53
N ALA A 245 13.56 7.98 8.59
CA ALA A 245 14.44 6.84 8.85
C ALA A 245 15.53 6.72 7.78
N VAL A 246 15.18 6.67 6.49
CA VAL A 246 16.18 6.50 5.42
C VAL A 246 17.15 7.68 5.37
N VAL A 247 16.66 8.92 5.57
CA VAL A 247 17.51 10.12 5.58
C VAL A 247 18.49 10.08 6.76
N ARG A 248 18.03 9.63 7.93
CA ARG A 248 18.86 9.51 9.14
C ARG A 248 19.94 8.42 8.96
N GLU A 249 19.52 7.21 8.61
CA GLU A 249 20.41 6.05 8.45
C GLU A 249 21.51 6.33 7.40
N VAL A 250 21.14 6.84 6.22
CA VAL A 250 22.12 7.14 5.16
C VAL A 250 23.14 8.19 5.60
N LYS A 251 22.71 9.19 6.38
CA LYS A 251 23.60 10.21 6.92
C LYS A 251 24.55 9.64 7.99
N GLU A 252 24.06 8.71 8.80
CA GLU A 252 24.83 8.01 9.83
C GLU A 252 25.88 7.07 9.23
N GLU A 253 25.59 6.47 8.07
CA GLU A 253 26.43 5.45 7.43
C GLU A 253 27.34 5.94 6.27
N THR A 254 26.94 6.96 5.50
CA THR A 254 27.59 7.27 4.21
C THR A 254 28.03 8.72 4.00
N SER A 255 27.93 9.59 5.01
CA SER A 255 28.21 11.04 4.93
C SER A 255 27.31 11.87 3.99
N VAL A 256 26.58 11.22 3.08
CA VAL A 256 25.63 11.82 2.15
C VAL A 256 24.47 12.42 2.90
N ARG A 257 24.00 13.60 2.46
CA ARG A 257 22.79 14.22 2.95
C ARG A 257 21.69 14.09 1.90
N LEU A 258 20.76 13.19 2.13
CA LEU A 258 19.60 13.03 1.27
C LEU A 258 18.64 14.21 1.40
N ARG A 259 18.03 14.58 0.28
CA ARG A 259 16.95 15.57 0.22
C ARG A 259 15.62 14.87 0.48
N PRO A 260 14.96 15.08 1.64
CA PRO A 260 13.76 14.33 2.03
C PRO A 260 12.64 14.33 0.98
N GLU A 261 12.47 15.44 0.26
CA GLU A 261 11.47 15.64 -0.80
C GLU A 261 11.73 14.81 -2.06
N SER A 262 12.96 14.33 -2.26
CA SER A 262 13.34 13.48 -3.40
C SER A 262 13.23 11.99 -3.11
N VAL A 263 12.94 11.61 -1.87
CA VAL A 263 12.87 10.22 -1.45
C VAL A 263 11.61 9.59 -2.04
N VAL A 264 11.81 8.66 -2.97
CA VAL A 264 10.72 7.94 -3.64
C VAL A 264 10.90 6.43 -3.45
N PRO A 265 9.82 5.68 -3.17
CA PRO A 265 9.89 4.22 -3.09
C PRO A 265 10.38 3.62 -4.42
N PHE A 266 11.30 2.66 -4.34
CA PHE A 266 11.84 1.95 -5.50
C PHE A 266 11.32 0.51 -5.59
N THR A 267 11.44 -0.26 -4.51
CA THR A 267 10.96 -1.65 -4.43
C THR A 267 10.89 -2.12 -2.98
N VAL A 268 10.25 -3.27 -2.75
CA VAL A 268 10.32 -4.00 -1.48
C VAL A 268 10.67 -5.44 -1.78
N VAL A 269 11.70 -5.97 -1.13
CA VAL A 269 12.10 -7.37 -1.26
C VAL A 269 11.89 -8.10 0.08
N HIS A 270 11.49 -9.37 -0.02
CA HIS A 270 11.26 -10.23 1.13
C HIS A 270 12.15 -11.46 1.04
N GLU A 271 13.07 -11.61 1.98
CA GLU A 271 14.04 -12.69 2.00
C GLU A 271 14.27 -13.23 3.40
N ASP A 272 14.94 -14.36 3.52
CA ASP A 272 15.39 -14.83 4.82
C ASP A 272 16.51 -13.92 5.34
N ALA A 273 16.44 -13.56 6.61
CA ALA A 273 17.34 -12.61 7.22
C ALA A 273 18.73 -13.23 7.39
N HIS A 274 19.70 -12.73 6.64
CA HIS A 274 21.09 -13.17 6.76
C HIS A 274 21.68 -12.74 8.11
N GLY A 275 22.28 -13.69 8.86
CA GLY A 275 22.88 -13.43 10.18
C GLY A 275 21.89 -13.45 11.36
N TYR A 276 20.65 -13.87 11.14
CA TYR A 276 19.60 -14.00 12.16
C TYR A 276 19.19 -15.48 12.35
N PRO A 277 18.49 -15.83 13.45
CA PRO A 277 18.03 -17.20 13.68
C PRO A 277 17.18 -17.76 12.53
N ASP A 278 17.24 -19.08 12.33
CA ASP A 278 16.47 -19.77 11.30
C ASP A 278 14.98 -19.41 11.36
N GLY A 279 14.45 -18.97 10.21
CA GLY A 279 13.08 -18.53 10.04
C GLY A 279 12.88 -17.02 10.15
N THR A 280 13.84 -16.21 10.63
CA THR A 280 13.69 -14.75 10.61
C THR A 280 13.61 -14.24 9.16
N ARG A 281 12.59 -13.43 8.85
CA ARG A 281 12.36 -12.85 7.52
C ARG A 281 12.80 -11.38 7.54
N VAL A 282 13.39 -10.89 6.45
CA VAL A 282 13.66 -9.47 6.22
C VAL A 282 12.67 -8.94 5.19
N ARG A 283 12.01 -7.83 5.52
CA ARG A 283 11.38 -6.91 4.58
C ARG A 283 12.35 -5.75 4.37
N LEU A 284 12.85 -5.60 3.16
CA LEU A 284 13.78 -4.52 2.81
C LEU A 284 13.06 -3.54 1.87
N ALA A 285 12.60 -2.42 2.44
CA ALA A 285 11.97 -1.34 1.70
C ALA A 285 13.03 -0.40 1.13
N CYS A 286 13.16 -0.38 -0.18
CA CYS A 286 14.19 0.34 -0.90
C CYS A 286 13.64 1.65 -1.47
N PHE A 287 14.39 2.73 -1.31
CA PHE A 287 14.06 4.07 -1.79
C PHE A 287 15.19 4.61 -2.65
N THR A 288 14.86 5.34 -3.72
CA THR A 288 15.83 6.20 -4.41
C THR A 288 15.67 7.62 -3.90
N ALA A 289 16.77 8.38 -3.86
CA ALA A 289 16.76 9.76 -3.42
C ALA A 289 17.96 10.52 -4.01
N GLU A 290 17.79 11.82 -4.23
CA GLU A 290 18.89 12.74 -4.50
C GLU A 290 19.59 13.10 -3.19
N GLY A 291 20.91 13.24 -3.25
CA GLY A 291 21.73 13.59 -2.09
C GLY A 291 22.94 14.42 -2.46
N ASP A 292 23.37 15.25 -1.52
CA ASP A 292 24.54 16.09 -1.66
C ASP A 292 25.75 15.45 -0.94
N GLY A 293 26.90 15.46 -1.59
CA GLY A 293 28.17 14.90 -1.09
C GLY A 293 28.56 13.57 -1.72
N GLU A 294 29.84 13.22 -1.64
CA GLU A 294 30.35 11.92 -2.07
C GLU A 294 30.26 10.92 -0.89
N PRO A 295 29.79 9.68 -1.12
CA PRO A 295 29.73 8.66 -0.07
C PRO A 295 31.10 8.38 0.56
N THR A 296 31.17 8.45 1.89
CA THR A 296 32.33 8.04 2.69
C THR A 296 31.86 7.28 3.93
N GLU A 297 32.64 6.30 4.37
CA GLU A 297 32.32 5.42 5.50
C GLU A 297 32.08 6.21 6.79
N ARG A 298 30.97 5.92 7.48
CA ARG A 298 30.65 6.45 8.81
C ARG A 298 29.99 5.40 9.70
N GLY A 299 29.98 5.68 11.00
CA GLY A 299 29.34 4.83 11.99
C GLY A 299 29.96 3.45 12.04
N GLU A 300 29.16 2.43 11.77
CA GLU A 300 29.55 1.01 11.77
C GLU A 300 30.02 0.49 10.40
N ILE A 301 29.96 1.32 9.35
CA ILE A 301 30.39 0.92 8.01
C ILE A 301 31.92 0.89 7.93
N ALA A 302 32.46 -0.28 7.58
CA ALA A 302 33.89 -0.51 7.39
C ALA A 302 34.32 -0.31 5.94
N GLU A 303 33.40 -0.51 4.97
CA GLU A 303 33.71 -0.37 3.55
C GLU A 303 32.47 0.04 2.74
N LEU A 304 32.65 1.01 1.85
CA LEU A 304 31.72 1.29 0.75
C LEU A 304 32.28 0.77 -0.58
N ALA A 305 31.41 0.19 -1.40
CA ALA A 305 31.76 -0.30 -2.72
C ALA A 305 30.70 0.05 -3.76
N TRP A 306 31.16 0.33 -4.98
CA TRP A 306 30.32 0.49 -6.16
C TRP A 306 30.32 -0.82 -6.95
N LEU A 307 29.23 -1.57 -6.87
CA LEU A 307 29.14 -2.94 -7.39
C LEU A 307 28.29 -3.01 -8.67
N SER A 308 28.78 -3.79 -9.63
CA SER A 308 28.06 -4.19 -10.86
C SER A 308 27.10 -5.36 -10.61
N HIS A 309 26.18 -5.63 -11.53
CA HIS A 309 25.27 -6.79 -11.48
C HIS A 309 26.03 -8.13 -11.44
N ALA A 310 27.17 -8.20 -12.11
CA ALA A 310 28.06 -9.37 -12.09
C ALA A 310 28.60 -9.67 -10.69
N GLU A 311 28.70 -8.66 -9.83
CA GLU A 311 29.25 -8.76 -8.47
C GLU A 311 28.19 -9.06 -7.41
N ARG A 312 26.91 -9.23 -7.79
CA ARG A 312 25.80 -9.43 -6.84
C ARG A 312 25.99 -10.58 -5.85
N ALA A 313 26.79 -11.59 -6.19
CA ALA A 313 27.11 -12.69 -5.27
C ALA A 313 27.80 -12.22 -3.97
N ARG A 314 28.46 -11.05 -4.00
CA ARG A 314 29.08 -10.39 -2.84
C ARG A 314 28.07 -9.73 -1.90
N CYS A 315 26.81 -9.60 -2.31
CA CYS A 315 25.75 -8.93 -1.55
C CYS A 315 24.87 -9.92 -0.80
N ALA A 316 24.15 -9.43 0.21
CA ALA A 316 23.12 -10.18 0.93
C ALA A 316 21.96 -10.59 0.00
N PRO A 317 21.23 -11.70 0.29
CA PRO A 317 20.16 -12.21 -0.58
C PRO A 317 19.12 -11.16 -1.01
N GLY A 318 18.62 -10.35 -0.09
CA GLY A 318 17.68 -9.28 -0.42
C GLY A 318 18.28 -8.25 -1.39
N VAL A 319 19.55 -7.89 -1.20
CA VAL A 319 20.24 -6.92 -2.06
C VAL A 319 20.47 -7.49 -3.47
N ARG A 320 20.69 -8.80 -3.60
CA ARG A 320 20.78 -9.47 -4.92
C ARG A 320 19.51 -9.28 -5.74
N LEU A 321 18.34 -9.42 -5.11
CA LEU A 321 17.06 -9.18 -5.77
C LEU A 321 16.89 -7.73 -6.22
N VAL A 322 17.35 -6.77 -5.40
CA VAL A 322 17.35 -5.36 -5.78
C VAL A 322 18.24 -5.12 -7.00
N MET A 323 19.44 -5.71 -7.02
CA MET A 323 20.35 -5.64 -8.17
C MET A 323 19.76 -6.27 -9.43
N ASP A 324 19.07 -7.41 -9.31
CA ASP A 324 18.38 -8.04 -10.44
C ASP A 324 17.29 -7.13 -11.02
N GLN A 325 16.53 -6.44 -10.16
CA GLN A 325 15.51 -5.48 -10.62
C GLN A 325 16.12 -4.24 -11.27
N LEU A 326 17.24 -3.73 -10.75
CA LEU A 326 17.96 -2.61 -11.37
C LEU A 326 18.51 -3.00 -12.75
N ALA A 327 19.08 -4.19 -12.89
CA ALA A 327 19.59 -4.70 -14.17
C ALA A 327 18.46 -4.91 -15.19
N GLN A 328 17.31 -5.46 -14.78
CA GLN A 328 16.12 -5.58 -15.63
C GLN A 328 15.61 -4.22 -16.15
N ARG A 329 15.83 -3.14 -15.38
CA ARG A 329 15.48 -1.77 -15.76
C ARG A 329 16.59 -1.07 -16.56
N GLY A 330 17.71 -1.74 -16.84
CA GLY A 330 18.86 -1.16 -17.54
C GLY A 330 19.59 -0.08 -16.73
N LEU A 331 19.43 -0.08 -15.41
CA LEU A 331 20.07 0.89 -14.51
C LEU A 331 21.41 0.37 -13.97
N LEU A 332 21.60 -0.94 -13.94
CA LEU A 332 22.80 -1.60 -13.42
C LEU A 332 23.42 -2.49 -14.51
N GLU A 333 24.72 -2.37 -14.72
CA GLU A 333 25.52 -3.12 -15.70
C GLU A 333 26.15 -4.37 -15.11
#